data_AF-A0A6C0ERR8-F1
#
_entry.id   AF-A0A6C0ERR8-F1
#
_cell.length_a   1.000
_cell.length_b   1.000
_cell.length_c   1.000
_cell.angle_alpha   90.00
_cell.angle_beta   90.00
_cell.angle_gamma   90.00
#
_symmetry.space_group_name_H-M   'P 1'
#
loop_
_entity.id
_entity.type
_entity.pdbx_description
1 polymer ?
#
loop_
_entity_poly.entity_id
_entity_poly.type
_entity_poly.pdbx_seq_one_letter_code
_entity_poly.pdbx_strand_id
1 'polypeptide(L)'
;MGIYDNGSIFGIRIYNFDDDDFANILFEKTYNNIMNDEEKKEAYLFYTELHNKNKIHFAHYTECSSTYGEGLFFMWYPLPLNVFLEKFGICETQSLDK
;
A
#
# COMPACT_ATOMS: atom_id res chain seq x y z
N MET A 1 -9.34 19.83 8.27
CA MET A 1 -9.71 18.73 9.20
C MET A 1 -8.66 17.65 9.02
N GLY A 2 -8.00 17.20 10.09
CA GLY A 2 -6.87 16.26 9.99
C GLY A 2 -7.33 14.81 10.06
N ILE A 3 -6.83 13.98 9.14
CA ILE A 3 -6.90 12.52 9.20
C ILE A 3 -5.49 12.02 9.48
N TYR A 4 -5.35 11.11 10.43
CA TYR A 4 -4.06 10.51 10.80
C TYR A 4 -4.14 9.00 10.61
N ASP A 5 -3.19 8.44 9.86
CA ASP A 5 -2.99 6.99 9.78
C ASP A 5 -2.11 6.51 10.95
N ASN A 6 -2.41 5.32 11.46
CA ASN A 6 -1.60 4.69 12.52
C ASN A 6 -0.36 3.95 11.96
N GLY A 7 -0.13 3.99 10.64
CA GLY A 7 0.98 3.31 9.97
C GLY A 7 0.86 1.79 9.83
N SER A 8 -0.19 1.18 10.40
CA SER A 8 -0.50 -0.25 10.23
C SER A 8 -1.12 -0.49 8.86
N ILE A 9 -0.58 -1.44 8.11
CA ILE A 9 -1.03 -1.75 6.75
C ILE A 9 -1.88 -3.02 6.79
N PHE A 10 -3.16 -2.91 6.48
CA PHE A 10 -4.13 -4.00 6.37
C PHE A 10 -4.49 -4.31 4.92
N GLY A 11 -3.84 -3.66 3.95
CA GLY A 11 -4.09 -3.88 2.54
C GLY A 11 -3.28 -2.94 1.68
N ILE A 12 -3.18 -3.26 0.40
CA ILE A 12 -2.43 -2.50 -0.59
C ILE A 12 -3.23 -2.45 -1.89
N ARG A 13 -3.23 -1.27 -2.50
CA ARG A 13 -3.78 -1.00 -3.82
C ARG A 13 -2.67 -0.39 -4.67
N ILE A 14 -2.44 -0.96 -5.84
CA ILE A 14 -1.55 -0.45 -6.88
C ILE A 14 -2.44 -0.08 -8.06
N TYR A 15 -2.35 1.16 -8.52
CA TYR A 15 -3.24 1.70 -9.54
C TYR A 15 -2.52 2.72 -10.41
N ASN A 16 -3.08 3.01 -11.58
CA ASN A 16 -2.72 4.16 -12.38
C ASN A 16 -3.98 4.98 -12.71
N PHE A 17 -3.79 6.19 -13.21
CA PHE A 17 -4.88 6.97 -13.79
C PHE A 17 -4.90 6.78 -15.30
N ASP A 18 -6.09 6.59 -15.85
CA ASP A 18 -6.31 6.69 -17.29
C ASP A 18 -6.32 8.15 -17.75
N ASP A 19 -6.52 8.38 -19.05
CA ASP A 19 -6.49 9.72 -19.64
C ASP A 19 -7.67 10.60 -19.17
N ASP A 20 -8.69 10.01 -18.52
CA ASP A 20 -9.87 10.68 -17.96
C ASP A 20 -9.78 10.84 -16.42
N ASP A 21 -8.58 10.69 -15.84
CA ASP A 21 -8.29 10.75 -14.40
C ASP A 21 -9.06 9.72 -13.54
N PHE A 22 -9.58 8.63 -14.14
CA PHE A 22 -10.16 7.53 -13.39
C PHE A 22 -9.08 6.55 -12.93
N ALA A 23 -9.20 6.11 -11.68
CA ALA A 23 -8.28 5.13 -11.11
C ALA A 23 -8.55 3.74 -11.70
N ASN A 24 -7.60 3.24 -12.49
CA ASN A 24 -7.56 1.87 -12.96
C ASN A 24 -6.74 1.01 -11.99
N ILE A 25 -7.43 0.11 -11.30
CA ILE A 25 -6.84 -0.75 -10.26
C ILE A 25 -6.12 -1.91 -10.92
N LEU A 26 -4.80 -2.02 -10.67
CA LEU A 26 -3.95 -3.09 -11.21
C LEU A 26 -3.80 -4.25 -10.22
N PHE A 27 -3.73 -3.92 -8.93
CA PHE A 27 -3.65 -4.88 -7.83
C PHE A 27 -4.37 -4.30 -6.62
N GLU A 28 -5.20 -5.11 -5.96
CA GLU A 28 -5.85 -4.72 -4.70
C GLU A 28 -6.05 -5.95 -3.82
N LYS A 29 -5.57 -5.86 -2.57
CA LYS A 29 -5.86 -6.84 -1.53
C LYS A 29 -6.03 -6.16 -0.18
N THR A 30 -6.99 -6.65 0.59
CA THR A 30 -7.25 -6.26 1.98
C THR A 30 -7.26 -7.50 2.86
N TYR A 31 -6.88 -7.34 4.12
CA TYR A 31 -6.68 -8.41 5.08
C TYR A 31 -7.35 -8.06 6.40
N ASN A 32 -7.79 -9.09 7.13
CA ASN A 32 -8.37 -8.91 8.47
C ASN A 32 -7.30 -8.58 9.53
N ASN A 33 -6.04 -8.88 9.22
CA ASN A 33 -4.88 -8.63 10.09
C ASN A 33 -3.88 -7.71 9.36
N ILE A 34 -2.92 -7.17 10.12
CA ILE A 34 -1.80 -6.42 9.53
C ILE A 34 -1.05 -7.32 8.55
N MET A 35 -0.77 -6.79 7.36
CA MET A 35 -0.09 -7.51 6.29
C MET A 35 1.22 -8.12 6.78
N ASN A 36 1.38 -9.42 6.56
CA ASN A 36 2.61 -10.14 6.81
C ASN A 36 3.62 -9.95 5.67
N ASP A 37 4.84 -10.47 5.85
CA ASP A 37 5.92 -10.25 4.88
C ASP A 37 5.72 -11.01 3.56
N GLU A 38 5.00 -12.14 3.55
CA GLU A 38 4.64 -12.86 2.32
C GLU A 38 3.63 -12.06 1.48
N GLU A 39 2.64 -11.47 2.13
CA GLU A 39 1.63 -10.62 1.51
C GLU A 39 2.25 -9.32 0.96
N LYS A 40 3.20 -8.73 1.68
CA LYS A 40 3.99 -7.60 1.17
C LYS A 40 4.86 -8.01 -0.01
N LYS A 41 5.51 -9.17 0.07
CA LYS A 41 6.35 -9.71 -1.02
C LYS A 41 5.54 -9.90 -2.30
N GLU A 42 4.32 -10.40 -2.22
CA GLU A 42 3.46 -10.57 -3.39
C GLU A 42 3.19 -9.22 -4.09
N ALA A 43 2.81 -8.20 -3.34
CA ALA A 43 2.58 -6.86 -3.89
C ALA A 43 3.87 -6.24 -4.47
N TYR A 44 5.01 -6.48 -3.83
CA TYR A 44 6.31 -6.05 -4.35
C TYR A 44 6.65 -6.74 -5.66
N LEU A 45 6.50 -8.07 -5.75
CA LEU A 45 6.76 -8.84 -6.97
C LEU A 45 5.86 -8.36 -8.11
N PHE A 46 4.57 -8.17 -7.86
CA PHE A 46 3.65 -7.59 -8.85
C PHE A 46 4.15 -6.24 -9.36
N TYR A 47 4.55 -5.33 -8.46
CA TYR A 47 5.13 -4.04 -8.85
C TYR A 47 6.41 -4.19 -9.68
N THR A 48 7.29 -5.15 -9.35
CA THR A 48 8.55 -5.32 -10.07
C THR A 48 8.35 -5.73 -11.53
N GLU A 49 7.29 -6.48 -11.83
CA GLU A 49 6.95 -6.97 -13.17
C GLU A 49 6.28 -5.90 -14.06
N LEU A 50 5.82 -4.78 -13.49
CA LEU A 50 5.21 -3.70 -14.28
C LEU A 50 6.24 -3.00 -15.16
N HIS A 51 5.97 -2.94 -16.47
CA HIS A 51 6.86 -2.29 -17.45
C HIS A 51 6.94 -0.76 -17.29
N ASN A 52 5.82 -0.09 -16.98
CA ASN A 52 5.78 1.38 -16.85
C ASN A 52 5.46 1.78 -15.41
N LYS A 53 6.52 2.12 -14.65
CA LYS A 53 6.42 2.49 -13.23
C LYS A 53 6.14 3.98 -13.00
N ASN A 54 6.28 4.82 -14.03
CA ASN A 54 6.19 6.28 -13.90
C ASN A 54 4.77 6.80 -13.61
N LYS A 55 3.74 6.01 -13.94
CA LYS A 55 2.33 6.34 -13.73
C LYS A 55 1.69 5.53 -12.59
N ILE A 56 2.50 4.83 -11.80
CA ILE A 56 1.99 3.94 -10.76
C ILE A 56 1.85 4.70 -9.45
N HIS A 57 0.69 4.51 -8.82
CA HIS A 57 0.34 5.05 -7.53
C HIS A 57 0.03 3.91 -6.56
N PHE A 58 0.20 4.20 -5.28
CA PHE A 58 -0.04 3.24 -4.21
C PHE A 58 -0.98 3.86 -3.18
N ALA A 59 -1.85 3.03 -2.64
CA ALA A 59 -2.62 3.34 -1.45
C ALA A 59 -2.59 2.12 -0.54
N HIS A 60 -2.53 2.34 0.76
CA HIS A 60 -2.63 1.26 1.74
C HIS A 60 -3.93 1.38 2.49
N TYR A 61 -4.51 0.23 2.83
CA TYR A 61 -5.70 0.16 3.65
C TYR A 61 -5.23 0.21 5.10
N THR A 62 -5.68 1.21 5.84
CA THR A 62 -5.17 1.47 7.19
C THR A 62 -6.26 1.96 8.10
N GLU A 63 -6.02 1.78 9.40
CA GLU A 63 -6.82 2.37 10.44
C GLU A 63 -6.44 3.85 10.60
N CYS A 64 -7.45 4.70 10.52
CA CYS A 64 -7.35 6.14 10.63
C CYS A 64 -8.18 6.65 11.81
N SER A 65 -7.74 7.80 12.32
CA SER A 65 -8.51 8.61 13.26
C SER A 65 -8.77 10.00 12.67
N SER A 66 -9.81 10.68 13.18
CA SER A 66 -10.16 12.05 12.78
C SER A 66 -10.19 13.00 13.97
N THR A 67 -9.89 14.27 13.76
CA THR A 67 -9.88 15.27 14.84
C THR A 67 -11.25 15.56 15.48
N TYR A 68 -12.36 15.09 14.90
CA TYR A 68 -13.73 15.40 15.37
C TYR A 68 -14.60 14.15 15.60
N GLY A 69 -14.07 12.94 15.43
CA GLY A 69 -14.83 11.70 15.55
C GLY A 69 -14.31 10.81 16.69
N GLU A 70 -15.23 10.23 17.46
CA GLU A 70 -14.93 9.31 18.56
C GLU A 70 -14.70 7.86 18.07
N GLY A 71 -13.86 7.66 17.06
CA GLY A 71 -13.66 6.31 16.53
C GLY A 71 -12.53 6.14 15.54
N LEU A 72 -12.00 4.91 15.55
CA LEU A 72 -11.10 4.40 14.52
C LEU A 72 -11.95 3.89 13.35
N PHE A 73 -11.54 4.19 12.14
CA PHE A 73 -12.18 3.70 10.92
C PHE A 73 -11.11 3.31 9.91
N PHE A 74 -11.46 2.46 8.94
CA PHE A 74 -10.53 2.06 7.91
C PHE A 74 -10.76 2.83 6.61
N MET A 75 -9.67 3.20 5.94
CA MET A 75 -9.76 3.80 4.61
C MET A 75 -8.49 3.51 3.78
N TRP A 76 -8.63 3.67 2.47
CA TRP A 76 -7.48 3.76 1.58
C TRP A 76 -6.79 5.10 1.77
N TYR A 77 -5.54 5.08 2.20
CA TYR A 77 -4.71 6.26 2.38
C TYR A 77 -3.53 6.24 1.39
N PRO A 78 -3.21 7.37 0.72
CA PRO A 78 -2.11 7.44 -0.22
C PRO A 78 -0.81 6.94 0.40
N LEU A 79 -0.09 6.10 -0.34
CA LEU A 79 1.21 5.58 0.07
C LEU A 79 2.28 6.08 -0.92
N PRO A 80 3.23 6.92 -0.48
CA PRO A 80 4.32 7.36 -1.35
C PRO A 80 5.21 6.18 -1.80
N LEU A 81 5.74 6.25 -3.03
CA LEU A 81 6.60 5.18 -3.59
C LEU A 81 7.80 4.85 -2.69
N ASN A 82 8.48 5.86 -2.13
CA ASN A 82 9.61 5.62 -1.24
C ASN A 82 9.21 4.83 0.02
N VAL A 83 8.04 5.13 0.59
CA VAL A 83 7.51 4.40 1.75
C VAL A 83 7.08 2.99 1.36
N PHE A 84 6.50 2.81 0.17
CA PHE A 84 6.22 1.49 -0.38
C PHE A 84 7.50 0.66 -0.53
N LEU A 85 8.55 1.21 -1.15
CA LEU A 85 9.82 0.49 -1.32
C LEU A 85 10.48 0.16 0.02
N GLU A 86 10.45 1.08 1.00
CA GLU A 86 10.97 0.83 2.34
C GLU A 86 10.20 -0.28 3.05
N LYS A 87 8.87 -0.28 2.99
CA LYS A 87 8.04 -1.25 3.73
C LYS A 87 7.93 -2.62 3.05
N PHE A 88 8.03 -2.67 1.71
CA PHE A 88 7.75 -3.87 0.92
C PHE A 88 8.99 -4.43 0.21
N GLY A 89 10.00 -3.59 -0.11
CA GLY A 89 11.22 -4.00 -0.82
C GLY A 89 12.25 -4.73 0.05
N ILE A 90 12.13 -4.69 1.38
CA ILE A 90 13.06 -5.36 2.31
C ILE A 90 12.93 -6.89 2.26
N CYS A 91 11.90 -7.44 1.61
CA CYS A 91 11.77 -8.91 1.44
C CYS A 91 12.94 -9.57 0.67
N GLU A 92 13.82 -8.80 0.00
CA GLU A 92 15.04 -9.34 -0.62
C GLU A 92 16.19 -9.59 0.37
N THR A 93 16.16 -9.05 1.60
CA THR A 93 17.34 -9.05 2.49
C THR A 93 17.41 -10.22 3.48
N GLN A 94 16.49 -11.18 3.46
CA GLN A 94 16.52 -12.35 4.37
C GLN A 94 16.89 -13.68 3.69
N SER A 95 17.30 -13.69 2.42
CA SER A 95 17.76 -14.91 1.74
C SER A 95 19.29 -15.02 1.55
N LEU A 96 20.08 -14.20 2.25
CA LEU A 96 21.54 -14.35 2.33
C LEU A 96 21.95 -14.38 3.81
N ASP A 97 21.67 -15.50 4.47
CA ASP A 97 22.45 -15.99 5.61
C ASP A 97 22.01 -17.43 5.94
N LYS A 98 22.59 -18.41 5.23
CA LYS A 98 23.17 -19.67 5.73
C LYS A 98 23.48 -20.67 4.60
#